data_AF-A0A944SCQ2-F1
#
_entry.id   AF-A0A944SCQ2-F1
#
_cell.length_a   1.000
_cell.length_b   1.000
_cell.length_c   1.000
_cell.angle_alpha   90.00
_cell.angle_beta   90.00
_cell.angle_gamma   90.00
#
_symmetry.space_group_name_H-M   'P 1'
#
loop_
_entity.id
_entity.type
_entity.pdbx_description
1 polymer ?
#
loop_
_entity_poly.entity_id
_entity_poly.type
_entity_poly.pdbx_seq_one_letter_code
_entity_poly.pdbx_strand_id
1 'polypeptide(L)'
;MSRIADLAASNALIGYILNTQSRLHDLETQVSTEKKSQTYSGIANESQHLINIENTNDLLAQYVRNNEIMDLRLEVAEASITGLEKTVKDFQDVLLTFKQADDFSEQSVKDIQDWAFQTLKTVESYLNTEADGRFLLSGARVTTQPADLGLTTLAAFQTEYDGATVTFPTTRDAHLSDFSISQDGAATPLTDWLIFERDAGAGVSRITATTGQFANIDAGAKFTVSGTASNDGTYTVQSVGGGGTTMDLVTEMLTDEANEAAATLTKIDGTVLNSVELTDLSFVRATDTITAGTVGSLAGIGVGEAFTIGGTTSNNGTYTVVSNDGTNIVVKPKYLTDEGGVGTEVDGTLTATSYYKGDKTTISHRVDDDRSFSYDLTAIDPAFEKVIRAISILAQGDFGTEGGLDQNTTRVNDVMALLDIGLTATVSGTPPYGTELTSNVEQIQRDLAFDRVLINQMNDSHKQLIGFFEAEIADTENIDRLEAVSRLLDDSQALEASYQALARIRSLSLHNFLPI
;
A
#
# COMPACT_ATOMS: atom_id res chain seq x y z
N MET A 1 -53.85 79.34 -30.74
CA MET A 1 -53.81 78.10 -29.93
C MET A 1 -53.25 76.88 -30.67
N SER A 2 -53.08 76.85 -32.01
CA SER A 2 -52.57 75.64 -32.70
C SER A 2 -51.05 75.41 -32.64
N ARG A 3 -50.22 76.45 -32.42
CA ARG A 3 -48.75 76.29 -32.32
C ARG A 3 -48.26 75.51 -31.08
N ILE A 4 -49.04 75.50 -30.00
CA ILE A 4 -48.71 74.76 -28.77
C ILE A 4 -49.11 73.28 -28.92
N ALA A 5 -50.16 72.99 -29.71
CA ALA A 5 -50.59 71.62 -30.01
C ALA A 5 -49.62 70.89 -30.96
N ASP A 6 -49.04 71.57 -31.96
CA ASP A 6 -48.05 70.99 -32.89
C ASP A 6 -46.71 70.67 -32.23
N LEU A 7 -46.20 71.53 -31.35
CA LEU A 7 -44.95 71.29 -30.63
C LEU A 7 -45.10 70.14 -29.62
N ALA A 8 -46.23 70.09 -28.91
CA ALA A 8 -46.54 68.99 -28.00
C ALA A 8 -46.69 67.65 -28.74
N ALA A 9 -47.35 67.65 -29.90
CA ALA A 9 -47.50 66.45 -30.73
C ALA A 9 -46.17 66.00 -31.36
N SER A 10 -45.33 66.93 -31.83
CA SER A 10 -43.99 66.63 -32.34
C SER A 10 -43.07 66.08 -31.24
N ASN A 11 -43.11 66.65 -30.04
CA ASN A 11 -42.34 66.15 -28.91
C ASN A 11 -42.83 64.76 -28.46
N ALA A 12 -44.15 64.52 -28.51
CA ALA A 12 -44.71 63.20 -28.25
C ALA A 12 -44.25 62.18 -29.31
N LEU A 13 -44.28 62.53 -30.60
CA LEU A 13 -43.84 61.66 -31.68
C LEU A 13 -42.34 61.35 -31.62
N ILE A 14 -41.51 62.35 -31.29
CA ILE A 14 -40.08 62.15 -31.04
C ILE A 14 -39.88 61.23 -29.83
N GLY A 15 -40.66 61.41 -28.76
CA GLY A 15 -40.65 60.50 -27.62
C GLY A 15 -41.00 59.06 -28.00
N TYR A 16 -42.02 58.85 -28.84
CA TYR A 16 -42.37 57.52 -29.37
C TYR A 16 -41.25 56.92 -30.23
N ILE A 17 -40.64 57.71 -31.12
CA ILE A 17 -39.51 57.28 -31.95
C ILE A 17 -38.35 56.84 -31.06
N LEU A 18 -37.94 57.66 -30.09
CA LEU A 18 -36.83 57.34 -29.18
C LEU A 18 -37.12 56.08 -28.34
N ASN A 19 -38.35 55.92 -27.86
CA ASN A 19 -38.76 54.72 -27.12
C ASN A 19 -38.76 53.47 -28.01
N THR A 20 -39.25 53.56 -29.24
CA THR A 20 -39.23 52.44 -30.20
C THR A 20 -37.81 52.10 -30.63
N GLN A 21 -36.94 53.09 -30.85
CA GLN A 21 -35.52 52.86 -31.11
C GLN A 21 -34.83 52.13 -29.94
N SER A 22 -35.13 52.54 -28.70
CA SER A 22 -34.61 51.85 -27.50
C SER A 22 -35.06 50.40 -27.47
N ARG A 23 -36.36 50.14 -27.62
CA ARG A 23 -36.90 48.76 -27.64
C ARG A 23 -36.31 47.92 -28.76
N LEU A 24 -36.14 48.50 -29.94
CA LEU A 24 -35.57 47.81 -31.11
C LEU A 24 -34.11 47.42 -30.83
N HIS A 25 -33.31 48.33 -30.26
CA HIS A 25 -31.94 48.01 -29.84
C HIS A 25 -31.86 46.94 -28.75
N ASP A 26 -32.78 46.98 -27.79
CA ASP A 26 -32.88 45.96 -26.73
C ASP A 26 -33.25 44.60 -27.33
N LEU A 27 -34.23 44.55 -28.24
CA LEU A 27 -34.64 43.32 -28.95
C LEU A 27 -33.53 42.81 -29.88
N GLU A 28 -32.79 43.69 -30.57
CA GLU A 28 -31.61 43.31 -31.36
C GLU A 28 -30.55 42.65 -30.47
N THR A 29 -30.31 43.21 -29.29
CA THR A 29 -29.38 42.66 -28.30
C THR A 29 -29.87 41.31 -27.78
N GLN A 30 -31.15 41.19 -27.43
CA GLN A 30 -31.77 39.94 -26.97
C GLN A 30 -31.73 38.85 -28.05
N VAL A 31 -32.03 39.19 -29.31
CA VAL A 31 -31.95 38.24 -30.44
C VAL A 31 -30.52 37.84 -30.73
N SER A 32 -29.56 38.77 -30.64
CA SER A 32 -28.14 38.49 -30.87
C SER A 32 -27.51 37.64 -29.78
N THR A 33 -27.95 37.80 -28.54
CA THR A 33 -27.37 37.08 -27.38
C THR A 33 -28.20 35.90 -26.93
N GLU A 34 -29.44 35.81 -27.41
CA GLU A 34 -30.44 34.80 -27.06
C GLU A 34 -30.87 34.82 -25.59
N LYS A 35 -30.49 35.88 -24.85
CA LYS A 35 -30.75 36.07 -23.42
C LYS A 35 -31.75 37.20 -23.19
N LYS A 36 -32.63 37.07 -22.19
CA LYS A 36 -33.63 38.07 -21.79
C LYS A 36 -32.98 39.37 -21.32
N SER A 37 -31.84 39.27 -20.63
CA SER A 37 -31.04 40.42 -20.21
C SER A 37 -29.55 40.09 -20.19
N GLN A 38 -28.72 41.11 -20.39
CA GLN A 38 -27.26 41.04 -20.20
C GLN A 38 -26.84 41.15 -18.72
N THR A 39 -27.78 41.51 -17.84
CA THR A 39 -27.51 41.79 -16.42
C THR A 39 -28.61 41.22 -15.57
N TYR A 40 -28.27 40.74 -14.37
CA TYR A 40 -29.27 40.28 -13.40
C TYR A 40 -30.32 41.36 -13.07
N SER A 41 -29.98 42.66 -13.15
CA SER A 41 -30.95 43.74 -12.97
C SER A 41 -32.13 43.70 -13.96
N GLY A 42 -31.96 43.12 -15.15
CA GLY A 42 -33.05 42.94 -16.10
C GLY A 42 -33.97 41.75 -15.83
N ILE A 43 -33.60 40.88 -14.87
CA ILE A 43 -34.38 39.73 -14.38
C ILE A 43 -34.48 39.75 -12.84
N ALA A 44 -34.61 40.95 -12.25
CA ALA A 44 -34.42 41.20 -10.82
C ALA A 44 -35.27 40.31 -9.89
N ASN A 45 -36.49 39.93 -10.29
CA ASN A 45 -37.38 39.08 -9.49
C ASN A 45 -36.89 37.62 -9.40
N GLU A 46 -36.18 37.13 -10.42
CA GLU A 46 -35.71 35.74 -10.54
C GLU A 46 -34.21 35.62 -10.24
N SER A 47 -33.49 36.74 -10.15
CA SER A 47 -32.03 36.78 -10.01
C SER A 47 -31.49 36.03 -8.80
N GLN A 48 -32.14 36.15 -7.63
CA GLN A 48 -31.68 35.47 -6.42
C GLN A 48 -31.81 33.95 -6.54
N HIS A 49 -32.90 33.49 -7.17
CA HIS A 49 -33.15 32.08 -7.41
C HIS A 49 -32.18 31.52 -8.46
N LEU A 50 -32.00 32.25 -9.56
CA LEU A 50 -31.05 31.90 -10.63
C LEU A 50 -29.63 31.74 -10.08
N ILE A 51 -29.13 32.71 -9.30
CA ILE A 51 -27.79 32.63 -8.70
C ILE A 51 -27.65 31.41 -7.79
N ASN A 52 -28.67 31.09 -7.00
CA ASN A 52 -28.63 29.91 -6.14
C ASN A 52 -28.56 28.61 -6.95
N ILE A 53 -29.32 28.53 -8.05
CA ILE A 53 -29.30 27.37 -8.95
C ILE A 53 -27.94 27.26 -9.64
N GLU A 54 -27.41 28.36 -10.18
CA GLU A 54 -26.08 28.39 -10.83
C GLU A 54 -24.98 27.91 -9.87
N ASN A 55 -24.95 28.45 -8.64
CA ASN A 55 -23.98 28.03 -7.63
C ASN A 55 -24.12 26.54 -7.27
N THR A 56 -25.36 26.03 -7.16
CA THR A 56 -25.60 24.62 -6.87
C THR A 56 -25.20 23.73 -8.04
N ASN A 57 -25.49 24.16 -9.28
CA ASN A 57 -25.10 23.48 -10.50
C ASN A 57 -23.57 23.35 -10.60
N ASP A 58 -22.85 24.43 -10.31
CA ASP A 58 -21.38 24.46 -10.31
C ASP A 58 -20.79 23.52 -9.25
N LEU A 59 -21.39 23.49 -8.05
CA LEU A 59 -21.00 22.57 -6.98
C LEU A 59 -21.23 21.11 -7.37
N LEU A 60 -22.39 20.76 -7.92
CA LEU A 60 -22.70 19.41 -8.40
C LEU A 60 -21.74 19.00 -9.52
N ALA A 61 -21.46 19.90 -10.47
CA ALA A 61 -20.49 19.66 -11.53
C ALA A 61 -19.08 19.42 -10.98
N GLN A 62 -18.70 20.08 -9.88
CA GLN A 62 -17.44 19.82 -9.18
C GLN A 62 -17.42 18.43 -8.53
N TYR A 63 -18.50 18.02 -7.86
CA TYR A 63 -18.62 16.66 -7.31
C TYR A 63 -18.49 15.61 -8.41
N VAL A 64 -19.20 15.75 -9.52
CA VAL A 64 -19.09 14.83 -10.67
C VAL A 64 -17.65 14.69 -11.16
N ARG A 65 -16.93 15.80 -11.36
CA ARG A 65 -15.51 15.76 -11.79
C ARG A 65 -14.61 15.06 -10.76
N ASN A 66 -14.78 15.35 -9.48
CA ASN A 66 -13.97 14.73 -8.43
C ASN A 66 -14.27 13.22 -8.30
N ASN A 67 -15.54 12.85 -8.43
CA ASN A 67 -16.01 11.47 -8.41
C ASN A 67 -15.49 10.67 -9.60
N GLU A 68 -15.47 11.25 -10.81
CA GLU A 68 -14.91 10.61 -12.01
C GLU A 68 -13.40 10.33 -11.85
N ILE A 69 -12.65 11.23 -11.22
CA ILE A 69 -11.23 11.01 -10.89
C ILE A 69 -11.06 9.87 -9.87
N MET A 70 -11.92 9.82 -8.86
CA MET A 70 -11.84 8.77 -7.85
C MET A 70 -12.26 7.40 -8.40
N ASP A 71 -13.33 7.33 -9.21
CA ASP A 71 -13.76 6.08 -9.84
C ASP A 71 -12.65 5.47 -10.72
N LEU A 72 -11.93 6.30 -11.50
CA LEU A 72 -10.77 5.84 -12.26
C LEU A 72 -9.70 5.23 -11.35
N ARG A 73 -9.42 5.83 -10.19
CA ARG A 73 -8.43 5.28 -9.23
C ARG A 73 -8.91 3.97 -8.62
N LEU A 74 -10.18 3.89 -8.23
CA LEU A 74 -10.77 2.66 -7.70
C LEU A 74 -10.79 1.55 -8.75
N GLU A 75 -11.07 1.87 -10.02
CA GLU A 75 -11.04 0.92 -11.13
C GLU A 75 -9.63 0.34 -11.34
N VAL A 76 -8.60 1.20 -11.35
CA VAL A 76 -7.21 0.73 -11.47
C VAL A 76 -6.79 -0.08 -10.24
N ALA A 77 -7.20 0.34 -9.04
CA ALA A 77 -6.93 -0.42 -7.82
C ALA A 77 -7.60 -1.80 -7.87
N GLU A 78 -8.88 -1.88 -8.22
CA GLU A 78 -9.63 -3.13 -8.38
C GLU A 78 -8.98 -4.07 -9.39
N ALA A 79 -8.54 -3.54 -10.54
CA ALA A 79 -7.82 -4.32 -11.54
C ALA A 79 -6.49 -4.86 -11.01
N SER A 80 -5.72 -4.04 -10.27
CA SER A 80 -4.47 -4.46 -9.62
C SER A 80 -4.71 -5.56 -8.59
N ILE A 81 -5.70 -5.39 -7.72
CA ILE A 81 -6.03 -6.37 -6.68
C ILE A 81 -6.54 -7.68 -7.29
N THR A 82 -7.32 -7.62 -8.36
CA THR A 82 -7.76 -8.81 -9.11
C THR A 82 -6.60 -9.56 -9.74
N GLY A 83 -5.63 -8.82 -10.31
CA GLY A 83 -4.39 -9.40 -10.84
C GLY A 83 -3.57 -10.09 -9.75
N LEU A 84 -3.39 -9.42 -8.60
CA LEU A 84 -2.71 -9.95 -7.43
C LEU A 84 -3.39 -11.23 -6.92
N GLU A 85 -4.71 -11.19 -6.69
CA GLU A 85 -5.49 -12.34 -6.22
C GLU A 85 -5.27 -13.56 -7.12
N LYS A 86 -5.33 -13.35 -8.45
CA LYS A 86 -5.12 -14.41 -9.42
C LYS A 86 -3.72 -15.00 -9.32
N THR A 87 -2.67 -14.17 -9.28
CA THR A 87 -1.28 -14.64 -9.16
C THR A 87 -1.08 -15.46 -7.88
N VAL A 88 -1.68 -15.05 -6.77
CA VAL A 88 -1.58 -15.77 -5.50
C VAL A 88 -2.36 -17.08 -5.53
N LYS A 89 -3.55 -17.11 -6.14
CA LYS A 89 -4.32 -18.35 -6.34
C LYS A 89 -3.61 -19.33 -7.26
N ASP A 90 -3.01 -18.85 -8.36
CA ASP A 90 -2.21 -19.69 -9.26
C ASP A 90 -1.03 -20.33 -8.49
N PHE A 91 -0.37 -19.58 -7.59
CA PHE A 91 0.65 -20.15 -6.70
C PHE A 91 0.08 -21.14 -5.68
N GLN A 92 -1.09 -20.85 -5.09
CA GLN A 92 -1.76 -21.74 -4.15
C GLN A 92 -2.06 -23.11 -4.79
N ASP A 93 -2.47 -23.14 -6.05
CA ASP A 93 -2.72 -24.37 -6.82
C ASP A 93 -1.42 -25.17 -7.06
N VAL A 94 -0.33 -24.48 -7.39
CA VAL A 94 1.00 -25.11 -7.54
C VAL A 94 1.49 -25.67 -6.20
N LEU A 95 1.35 -24.92 -5.11
CA LEU A 95 1.73 -25.35 -3.76
C LEU A 95 0.88 -26.54 -3.27
N LEU A 96 -0.42 -26.55 -3.58
CA LEU A 96 -1.29 -27.68 -3.29
C LEU A 96 -0.84 -28.94 -4.05
N THR A 97 -0.44 -28.79 -5.32
CA THR A 97 0.09 -29.89 -6.12
C THR A 97 1.40 -30.42 -5.55
N PHE A 98 2.32 -29.54 -5.17
CA PHE A 98 3.57 -29.88 -4.49
C PHE A 98 3.32 -30.67 -3.20
N LYS A 99 2.40 -30.17 -2.34
CA LYS A 99 2.01 -30.85 -1.11
C LYS A 99 1.41 -32.24 -1.34
N GLN A 100 0.58 -32.40 -2.38
CA GLN A 100 -0.04 -33.69 -2.70
C GLN A 100 0.97 -34.70 -3.25
N ALA A 101 1.98 -34.22 -3.97
CA ALA A 101 3.07 -35.07 -4.45
C ALA A 101 3.96 -35.57 -3.30
N ASP A 102 4.07 -34.78 -2.21
CA ASP A 102 4.92 -35.07 -1.04
C ASP A 102 6.39 -35.33 -1.45
N ASP A 103 6.83 -34.64 -2.51
CA ASP A 103 8.16 -34.78 -3.10
C ASP A 103 9.04 -33.58 -2.72
N PHE A 104 9.89 -33.80 -1.73
CA PHE A 104 10.89 -32.83 -1.26
C PHE A 104 12.28 -33.09 -1.86
N SER A 105 12.36 -33.64 -3.07
CA SER A 105 13.62 -33.72 -3.80
C SER A 105 14.17 -32.32 -4.14
N GLU A 106 15.49 -32.24 -4.38
CA GLU A 106 16.19 -30.99 -4.69
C GLU A 106 15.52 -30.21 -5.82
N GLN A 107 15.14 -30.89 -6.90
CA GLN A 107 14.50 -30.27 -8.05
C GLN A 107 13.13 -29.69 -7.68
N SER A 108 12.29 -30.49 -7.03
CA SER A 108 10.93 -30.08 -6.65
C SER A 108 10.93 -28.92 -5.65
N VAL A 109 11.86 -28.93 -4.68
CA VAL A 109 12.05 -27.82 -3.72
C VAL A 109 12.51 -26.55 -4.41
N LYS A 110 13.51 -26.64 -5.30
CA LYS A 110 13.98 -25.48 -6.08
C LYS A 110 12.86 -24.89 -6.94
N ASP A 111 12.11 -25.73 -7.64
CA ASP A 111 11.03 -25.29 -8.52
C ASP A 111 9.92 -24.55 -7.75
N ILE A 112 9.49 -25.07 -6.58
CA ILE A 112 8.45 -24.38 -5.78
C ILE A 112 8.95 -23.08 -5.15
N GLN A 113 10.22 -23.03 -4.70
CA GLN A 113 10.82 -21.80 -4.15
C GLN A 113 11.05 -20.74 -5.24
N ASP A 114 11.46 -21.14 -6.45
CA ASP A 114 11.55 -20.25 -7.61
C ASP A 114 10.18 -19.68 -7.97
N TRP A 115 9.14 -20.52 -8.00
CA TRP A 115 7.78 -20.05 -8.25
C TRP A 115 7.31 -19.06 -7.17
N ALA A 116 7.55 -19.37 -5.89
CA ALA A 116 7.26 -18.49 -4.77
C ALA A 116 7.95 -17.13 -4.93
N PHE A 117 9.24 -17.12 -5.28
CA PHE A 117 10.01 -15.90 -5.49
C PHE A 117 9.48 -15.06 -6.67
N GLN A 118 9.10 -15.68 -7.79
CA GLN A 118 8.49 -14.94 -8.91
C GLN A 118 7.10 -14.39 -8.55
N THR A 119 6.31 -15.13 -7.77
CA THR A 119 5.04 -14.63 -7.24
C THR A 119 5.26 -13.41 -6.36
N LEU A 120 6.25 -13.40 -5.46
CA LEU A 120 6.58 -12.24 -4.63
C LEU A 120 6.90 -11.00 -5.47
N LYS A 121 7.72 -11.14 -6.51
CA LYS A 121 8.04 -10.02 -7.43
C LYS A 121 6.81 -9.48 -8.14
N THR A 122 5.90 -10.37 -8.52
CA THR A 122 4.65 -9.99 -9.19
C THR A 122 3.71 -9.28 -8.22
N VAL A 123 3.59 -9.78 -6.98
CA VAL A 123 2.83 -9.13 -5.90
C VAL A 123 3.40 -7.74 -5.61
N GLU A 124 4.72 -7.59 -5.47
CA GLU A 124 5.39 -6.30 -5.31
C GLU A 124 5.05 -5.33 -6.45
N SER A 125 5.03 -5.80 -7.70
CA SER A 125 4.65 -4.98 -8.85
C SER A 125 3.21 -4.48 -8.76
N TYR A 126 2.25 -5.30 -8.34
CA TYR A 126 0.86 -4.88 -8.16
C TYR A 126 0.69 -3.92 -6.99
N LEU A 127 1.45 -4.12 -5.91
CA LEU A 127 1.44 -3.22 -4.75
C LEU A 127 2.01 -1.83 -5.10
N ASN A 128 2.83 -1.76 -6.14
CA ASN A 128 3.41 -0.53 -6.65
C ASN A 128 2.70 0.01 -7.90
N THR A 129 1.43 -0.35 -8.11
CA THR A 129 0.63 0.19 -9.23
C THR A 129 0.41 1.69 -9.11
N GLU A 130 0.60 2.40 -10.22
CA GLU A 130 0.40 3.84 -10.36
C GLU A 130 -0.85 4.17 -11.19
N ALA A 131 -1.51 5.27 -10.84
CA ALA A 131 -2.49 5.95 -11.69
C ALA A 131 -2.19 7.45 -11.69
N ASP A 132 -2.06 8.06 -12.87
CA ASP A 132 -1.77 9.50 -13.03
C ASP A 132 -0.51 9.96 -12.27
N GLY A 133 0.56 9.16 -12.31
CA GLY A 133 1.84 9.44 -11.63
C GLY A 133 1.77 9.40 -10.10
N ARG A 134 0.72 8.76 -9.55
CA ARG A 134 0.51 8.57 -8.11
C ARG A 134 0.36 7.09 -7.81
N PHE A 135 1.08 6.61 -6.81
CA PHE A 135 0.88 5.26 -6.29
C PHE A 135 -0.47 5.16 -5.58
N LEU A 136 -1.18 4.06 -5.86
CA LEU A 136 -2.53 3.84 -5.32
C LEU A 136 -2.50 3.36 -3.86
N LEU A 137 -1.42 2.68 -3.47
CA LEU A 137 -1.35 1.92 -2.21
C LEU A 137 -0.35 2.52 -1.19
N SER A 138 0.04 3.79 -1.36
CA SER A 138 1.04 4.49 -0.52
C SER A 138 0.45 5.32 0.63
N GLY A 139 -0.88 5.43 0.74
CA GLY A 139 -1.52 6.42 1.61
C GLY A 139 -1.31 7.84 1.08
N ALA A 140 -1.03 8.82 1.96
CA ALA A 140 -0.83 10.22 1.54
C ALA A 140 0.52 10.46 0.81
N ARG A 141 1.50 9.56 0.96
CA ARG A 141 2.80 9.56 0.25
C ARG A 141 2.71 9.10 -1.21
N VAL A 142 1.80 9.68 -1.98
CA VAL A 142 1.48 9.30 -3.37
C VAL A 142 2.64 9.28 -4.37
N THR A 143 3.78 9.89 -4.08
CA THR A 143 4.99 9.87 -4.94
C THR A 143 6.10 8.95 -4.40
N THR A 144 5.82 8.14 -3.39
CA THR A 144 6.76 7.18 -2.80
C THR A 144 6.28 5.77 -3.13
N GLN A 145 7.17 4.94 -3.64
CA GLN A 145 6.89 3.53 -3.92
C GLN A 145 6.34 2.84 -2.65
N PRO A 146 5.11 2.29 -2.66
CA PRO A 146 4.48 1.72 -1.47
C PRO A 146 5.23 0.56 -0.84
N ALA A 147 5.74 -0.37 -1.65
CA ALA A 147 6.32 -1.63 -1.21
C ALA A 147 7.70 -1.83 -1.81
N ASP A 148 8.67 -2.17 -0.96
CA ASP A 148 10.02 -2.57 -1.34
C ASP A 148 10.43 -3.78 -0.50
N LEU A 149 10.47 -4.95 -1.15
CA LEU A 149 10.83 -6.24 -0.54
C LEU A 149 12.30 -6.59 -0.74
N GLY A 150 13.08 -5.75 -1.43
CA GLY A 150 14.50 -6.03 -1.71
C GLY A 150 14.75 -7.24 -2.62
N LEU A 151 13.78 -7.61 -3.46
CA LEU A 151 13.82 -8.86 -4.25
C LEU A 151 14.75 -8.73 -5.46
N THR A 152 15.93 -9.34 -5.38
CA THR A 152 16.89 -9.40 -6.49
C THR A 152 16.91 -10.78 -7.15
N THR A 153 17.44 -11.79 -6.45
CA THR A 153 17.44 -13.20 -6.84
C THR A 153 17.01 -14.09 -5.66
N LEU A 154 16.52 -15.29 -5.96
CA LEU A 154 16.18 -16.27 -4.92
C LEU A 154 17.41 -16.58 -4.04
N ALA A 155 18.58 -16.81 -4.63
CA ALA A 155 19.81 -17.06 -3.88
C ALA A 155 20.20 -15.90 -2.94
N ALA A 156 20.03 -14.65 -3.38
CA ALA A 156 20.29 -13.50 -2.50
C ALA A 156 19.25 -13.42 -1.37
N PHE A 157 17.99 -13.74 -1.65
CA PHE A 157 16.93 -13.84 -0.65
C PHE A 157 17.22 -14.94 0.38
N GLN A 158 17.66 -16.13 -0.05
CA GLN A 158 18.03 -17.25 0.82
C GLN A 158 19.32 -17.01 1.61
N THR A 159 20.24 -16.18 1.09
CA THR A 159 21.41 -15.72 1.85
C THR A 159 20.98 -14.80 3.00
N GLU A 160 20.00 -13.93 2.75
CA GLU A 160 19.46 -13.01 3.77
C GLU A 160 18.54 -13.73 4.77
N TYR A 161 17.77 -14.71 4.30
CA TYR A 161 16.86 -15.53 5.09
C TYR A 161 17.25 -17.00 4.91
N ASP A 162 18.19 -17.46 5.74
CA ASP A 162 18.70 -18.83 5.68
C ASP A 162 17.71 -19.87 6.19
N GLY A 163 16.62 -19.44 6.84
CA GLY A 163 15.55 -20.31 7.31
C GLY A 163 15.89 -21.11 8.57
N ALA A 164 17.07 -20.90 9.15
CA ALA A 164 17.54 -21.53 10.38
C ALA A 164 17.75 -20.47 11.47
N THR A 165 18.80 -19.65 11.32
CA THR A 165 19.19 -18.65 12.31
C THR A 165 18.68 -17.26 11.97
N VAL A 166 18.53 -16.97 10.67
CA VAL A 166 17.84 -15.77 10.17
C VAL A 166 16.62 -16.23 9.38
N THR A 167 15.46 -16.16 10.03
CA THR A 167 14.19 -16.57 9.44
C THR A 167 13.36 -15.37 9.00
N PHE A 168 12.53 -15.59 7.98
CA PHE A 168 11.51 -14.62 7.63
C PHE A 168 10.50 -14.51 8.79
N PRO A 169 10.13 -13.30 9.24
CA PRO A 169 9.27 -13.11 10.40
C PRO A 169 7.95 -13.87 10.28
N THR A 170 7.58 -14.61 11.32
CA THR A 170 6.35 -15.41 11.34
C THR A 170 5.13 -14.64 11.81
N THR A 171 5.30 -13.50 12.48
CA THR A 171 4.22 -12.61 12.91
C THR A 171 4.24 -11.30 12.14
N ARG A 172 3.09 -10.65 12.05
CA ARG A 172 2.93 -9.36 11.39
C ARG A 172 3.77 -8.25 12.02
N ASP A 173 3.78 -8.15 13.35
CA ASP A 173 4.48 -7.07 14.06
C ASP A 173 6.00 -7.17 13.85
N ALA A 174 6.54 -8.39 13.88
CA ALA A 174 7.92 -8.67 13.52
C ALA A 174 8.22 -8.39 12.04
N HIS A 175 7.31 -8.74 11.13
CA HIS A 175 7.46 -8.47 9.70
C HIS A 175 7.44 -6.97 9.36
N LEU A 176 6.66 -6.19 10.10
CA LEU A 176 6.51 -4.74 9.89
C LEU A 176 7.45 -3.91 10.76
N SER A 177 8.41 -4.52 11.44
CA SER A 177 9.39 -3.83 12.28
C SER A 177 10.14 -2.76 11.48
N ASP A 178 10.13 -1.53 11.98
CA ASP A 178 10.78 -0.38 11.37
C ASP A 178 11.36 0.50 12.49
N PHE A 179 12.68 0.44 12.65
CA PHE A 179 13.37 1.22 13.68
C PHE A 179 14.82 1.49 13.28
N SER A 180 15.37 2.55 13.85
CA SER A 180 16.81 2.84 13.85
C SER A 180 17.17 3.38 15.23
N ILE A 181 17.96 2.62 15.97
CA ILE A 181 18.39 2.95 17.33
C ILE A 181 19.92 3.01 17.32
N SER A 182 20.48 4.18 17.58
CA SER A 182 21.92 4.44 17.52
C SER A 182 22.50 5.07 18.79
N GLN A 183 21.68 5.21 19.84
CA GLN A 183 22.08 5.79 21.10
C GLN A 183 21.09 5.39 22.21
N ASP A 184 21.53 5.52 23.45
CA ASP A 184 20.68 5.29 24.61
C ASP A 184 19.59 6.38 24.77
N GLY A 185 18.46 6.02 25.40
CA GLY A 185 17.38 6.93 25.76
C GLY A 185 17.53 7.64 27.10
N ALA A 186 18.74 7.64 27.68
CA ALA A 186 19.02 8.41 28.90
C ALA A 186 18.90 9.93 28.67
N ALA A 187 18.72 10.69 29.77
CA ALA A 187 18.60 12.15 29.73
C ALA A 187 19.83 12.86 29.11
N THR A 188 20.98 12.19 29.08
CA THR A 188 22.15 12.57 28.28
C THR A 188 22.50 11.34 27.44
N PRO A 189 22.05 11.27 26.17
CA PRO A 189 22.27 10.11 25.32
C PRO A 189 23.75 9.80 25.18
N LEU A 190 24.11 8.53 25.40
CA LEU A 190 25.43 8.00 25.13
C LEU A 190 25.36 7.22 23.83
N THR A 191 26.37 7.42 22.97
CA THR A 191 26.58 6.60 21.79
C THR A 191 27.19 5.25 22.14
N ASP A 192 27.87 5.14 23.28
CA ASP A 192 28.28 3.86 23.86
C ASP A 192 27.15 3.35 24.75
N TRP A 193 26.39 2.35 24.29
CA TRP A 193 25.14 1.95 24.94
C TRP A 193 24.84 0.44 24.89
N LEU A 194 25.67 -0.33 24.19
CA LEU A 194 25.46 -1.76 23.97
C LEU A 194 26.51 -2.61 24.68
N ILE A 195 26.08 -3.78 25.15
CA ILE A 195 26.92 -4.88 25.58
C ILE A 195 26.48 -6.10 24.77
N PHE A 196 27.43 -6.76 24.12
CA PHE A 196 27.21 -7.99 23.38
C PHE A 196 27.81 -9.14 24.18
N GLU A 197 26.98 -10.13 24.47
CA GLU A 197 27.37 -11.35 25.17
C GLU A 197 27.18 -12.51 24.20
N ARG A 198 28.25 -13.26 23.94
CA ARG A 198 28.19 -14.48 23.14
C ARG A 198 27.23 -15.49 23.75
N ASP A 199 27.25 -15.59 25.07
CA ASP A 199 26.44 -16.56 25.82
C ASP A 199 26.06 -16.02 27.18
N ALA A 200 24.83 -15.55 27.26
CA ALA A 200 24.22 -15.09 28.51
C ALA A 200 23.61 -16.24 29.33
N GLY A 201 23.97 -17.49 29.01
CA GLY A 201 23.47 -18.73 29.60
C GLY A 201 22.62 -19.53 28.64
N ALA A 202 22.70 -20.86 28.75
CA ALA A 202 21.94 -21.83 27.96
C ALA A 202 22.13 -21.73 26.43
N GLY A 203 23.27 -21.21 25.98
CA GLY A 203 23.60 -21.21 24.56
C GLY A 203 22.95 -20.08 23.76
N VAL A 204 22.62 -18.96 24.43
CA VAL A 204 21.90 -17.82 23.85
C VAL A 204 22.79 -16.59 23.83
N SER A 205 22.97 -15.97 22.67
CA SER A 205 23.62 -14.65 22.59
C SER A 205 22.65 -13.54 22.96
N ARG A 206 23.16 -12.52 23.66
CA ARG A 206 22.37 -11.40 24.18
C ARG A 206 22.99 -10.06 23.83
N ILE A 207 22.13 -9.12 23.49
CA ILE A 207 22.44 -7.69 23.47
C ILE A 207 21.79 -7.06 24.69
N THR A 208 22.56 -6.33 25.47
CA THR A 208 22.08 -5.57 26.63
C THR A 208 22.27 -4.08 26.37
N ALA A 209 21.22 -3.29 26.62
CA ALA A 209 21.22 -1.84 26.60
C ALA A 209 21.08 -1.26 28.02
N THR A 210 21.53 -0.03 28.21
CA THR A 210 21.47 0.70 29.50
C THR A 210 20.06 1.16 29.88
N THR A 211 19.19 1.42 28.90
CA THR A 211 17.75 1.67 29.11
C THR A 211 16.88 0.75 28.27
N GLY A 212 15.56 0.81 28.49
CA GLY A 212 14.56 -0.04 27.86
C GLY A 212 14.32 0.20 26.36
N GLN A 213 15.36 0.41 25.56
CA GLN A 213 15.27 0.73 24.13
C GLN A 213 14.60 -0.36 23.29
N PHE A 214 14.67 -1.62 23.74
CA PHE A 214 14.15 -2.76 22.99
C PHE A 214 12.67 -3.06 23.28
N ALA A 215 12.01 -2.28 24.14
CA ALA A 215 10.66 -2.60 24.64
C ALA A 215 9.57 -2.76 23.55
N ASN A 216 9.78 -2.18 22.36
CA ASN A 216 8.85 -2.26 21.23
C ASN A 216 9.38 -3.13 20.08
N ILE A 217 10.36 -4.00 20.33
CA ILE A 217 10.89 -4.94 19.35
C ILE A 217 10.28 -6.31 19.61
N ASP A 218 9.66 -6.89 18.59
CA ASP A 218 8.98 -8.17 18.68
C ASP A 218 9.92 -9.35 18.44
N ALA A 219 9.60 -10.48 19.09
CA ALA A 219 10.26 -11.75 18.79
C ALA A 219 9.99 -12.16 17.32
N GLY A 220 11.01 -12.71 16.67
CA GLY A 220 11.01 -13.02 15.25
C GLY A 220 11.36 -11.84 14.34
N ALA A 221 11.52 -10.62 14.86
CA ALA A 221 11.95 -9.49 14.06
C ALA A 221 13.39 -9.70 13.56
N LYS A 222 13.61 -9.39 12.28
CA LYS A 222 14.96 -9.31 11.70
C LYS A 222 15.50 -7.90 11.85
N PHE A 223 16.75 -7.78 12.25
CA PHE A 223 17.44 -6.49 12.32
C PHE A 223 18.92 -6.63 11.94
N THR A 224 19.53 -5.49 11.65
CA THR A 224 20.96 -5.37 11.34
C THR A 224 21.65 -4.59 12.46
N VAL A 225 22.78 -5.11 12.91
CA VAL A 225 23.76 -4.42 13.76
C VAL A 225 24.83 -3.82 12.84
N SER A 226 25.20 -2.57 13.08
CA SER A 226 26.28 -1.89 12.34
C SER A 226 27.07 -0.95 13.24
N GLY A 227 28.34 -0.69 12.91
CA GLY A 227 29.18 0.26 13.64
C GLY A 227 29.83 -0.30 14.91
N THR A 228 29.82 -1.63 15.08
CA THR A 228 30.50 -2.34 16.17
C THR A 228 31.87 -2.85 15.72
N ALA A 229 32.71 -3.30 16.66
CA ALA A 229 34.01 -3.86 16.29
C ALA A 229 33.90 -5.30 15.74
N SER A 230 32.98 -6.11 16.27
CA SER A 230 32.94 -7.56 15.98
C SER A 230 31.55 -8.14 15.70
N ASN A 231 30.48 -7.34 15.79
CA ASN A 231 29.10 -7.83 15.80
C ASN A 231 28.24 -7.27 14.66
N ASP A 232 28.86 -6.66 13.64
CA ASP A 232 28.15 -6.16 12.47
C ASP A 232 27.56 -7.33 11.65
N GLY A 233 26.26 -7.26 11.37
CA GLY A 233 25.55 -8.32 10.66
C GLY A 233 24.05 -8.35 10.91
N THR A 234 23.38 -9.32 10.30
CA THR A 234 21.92 -9.52 10.42
C THR A 234 21.61 -10.60 11.45
N TYR A 235 20.59 -10.37 12.28
CA TYR A 235 20.17 -11.26 13.36
C TYR A 235 18.64 -11.31 13.45
N THR A 236 18.13 -12.40 14.05
CA THR A 236 16.72 -12.55 14.40
C THR A 236 16.55 -12.49 15.91
N VAL A 237 15.57 -11.73 16.37
CA VAL A 237 15.22 -11.61 17.79
C VAL A 237 14.56 -12.91 18.26
N GLN A 238 15.12 -13.54 19.28
CA GLN A 238 14.48 -14.66 19.97
C GLN A 238 13.50 -14.17 21.03
N SER A 239 13.92 -13.22 21.87
CA SER A 239 13.06 -12.62 22.88
C SER A 239 13.58 -11.26 23.37
N VAL A 240 12.70 -10.46 23.95
CA VAL A 240 13.04 -9.22 24.66
C VAL A 240 12.68 -9.35 26.13
N GLY A 241 13.61 -8.96 27.00
CA GLY A 241 13.52 -9.10 28.46
C GLY A 241 13.88 -7.81 29.21
N GLY A 242 13.86 -7.90 30.54
CA GLY A 242 14.34 -6.80 31.41
C GLY A 242 13.60 -5.47 31.26
N GLY A 243 12.34 -5.49 30.80
CA GLY A 243 11.59 -4.26 30.48
C GLY A 243 12.10 -3.54 29.23
N GLY A 244 12.72 -4.27 28.29
CA GLY A 244 13.30 -3.72 27.05
C GLY A 244 14.79 -3.45 27.12
N THR A 245 15.49 -3.89 28.18
CA THR A 245 16.94 -3.69 28.35
C THR A 245 17.76 -4.83 27.78
N THR A 246 17.18 -6.01 27.61
CA THR A 246 17.90 -7.19 27.07
C THR A 246 17.17 -7.73 25.85
N MET A 247 17.93 -8.15 24.84
CA MET A 247 17.44 -8.81 23.65
C MET A 247 18.25 -10.08 23.42
N ASP A 248 17.58 -11.22 23.50
CA ASP A 248 18.16 -12.52 23.19
C ASP A 248 17.98 -12.80 21.70
N LEU A 249 19.01 -13.37 21.07
CA LEU A 249 19.05 -13.61 19.64
C LEU A 249 18.89 -15.09 19.33
N VAL A 250 18.37 -15.40 18.15
CA VAL A 250 18.42 -16.77 17.63
C VAL A 250 19.87 -17.11 17.32
N THR A 251 20.38 -18.16 17.95
CA THR A 251 21.78 -18.55 17.88
C THR A 251 21.96 -20.03 17.63
N GLU A 252 23.09 -20.36 17.04
CA GLU A 252 23.58 -21.72 16.85
C GLU A 252 24.98 -21.79 17.46
N MET A 253 25.09 -22.47 18.61
CA MET A 253 26.35 -22.71 19.28
C MET A 253 26.37 -24.10 19.91
N LEU A 254 27.47 -24.82 19.74
CA LEU A 254 27.65 -26.09 20.44
C LEU A 254 27.87 -25.87 21.94
N THR A 255 27.49 -26.84 22.74
CA THR A 255 27.89 -26.97 24.15
C THR A 255 28.95 -28.07 24.26
N ASP A 256 29.99 -27.86 25.06
CA ASP A 256 31.03 -28.86 25.24
C ASP A 256 30.46 -30.14 25.88
N GLU A 257 30.52 -31.24 25.13
CA GLU A 257 30.07 -32.58 25.53
C GLU A 257 31.10 -33.60 24.99
N ALA A 258 31.37 -34.68 25.71
CA ALA A 258 32.48 -35.57 25.35
C ALA A 258 32.11 -37.04 25.55
N ASN A 259 32.44 -37.84 24.54
CA ASN A 259 32.18 -39.27 24.49
C ASN A 259 30.68 -39.59 24.68
N GLU A 260 29.82 -38.83 24.01
CA GLU A 260 28.36 -39.04 23.99
C GLU A 260 28.03 -40.33 23.21
N ALA A 261 28.14 -41.48 23.87
CA ALA A 261 27.93 -42.80 23.25
C ALA A 261 26.47 -43.05 22.80
N ALA A 262 25.51 -42.32 23.38
CA ALA A 262 24.10 -42.39 23.01
C ALA A 262 23.76 -41.49 21.80
N ALA A 263 24.70 -40.65 21.36
CA ALA A 263 24.46 -39.73 20.26
C ALA A 263 24.22 -40.48 18.95
N THR A 264 23.27 -39.97 18.17
CA THR A 264 22.98 -40.44 16.82
C THR A 264 23.11 -39.27 15.85
N LEU A 265 23.62 -39.55 14.65
CA LEU A 265 23.63 -38.61 13.54
C LEU A 265 22.76 -39.15 12.41
N THR A 266 21.72 -38.39 12.05
CA THR A 266 20.85 -38.68 10.90
C THR A 266 21.28 -37.81 9.74
N LYS A 267 21.64 -38.43 8.62
CA LYS A 267 21.97 -37.73 7.37
C LYS A 267 20.70 -37.22 6.68
N ILE A 268 20.89 -36.32 5.72
CA ILE A 268 19.81 -35.81 4.86
C ILE A 268 19.03 -36.91 4.12
N ASP A 269 19.67 -38.03 3.76
CA ASP A 269 19.02 -39.18 3.11
C ASP A 269 18.24 -40.09 4.08
N GLY A 270 18.18 -39.71 5.36
CA GLY A 270 17.54 -40.47 6.44
C GLY A 270 18.40 -41.59 7.04
N THR A 271 19.62 -41.82 6.56
CA THR A 271 20.55 -42.80 7.14
C THR A 271 20.95 -42.37 8.54
N VAL A 272 20.77 -43.25 9.52
CA VAL A 272 21.15 -43.02 10.92
C VAL A 272 22.46 -43.71 11.24
N LEU A 273 23.45 -42.93 11.66
CA LEU A 273 24.69 -43.40 12.28
C LEU A 273 24.51 -43.37 13.81
N ASN A 274 24.84 -44.45 14.49
CA ASN A 274 24.68 -44.58 15.94
C ASN A 274 25.98 -45.08 16.58
N SER A 275 25.91 -45.50 17.85
CA SER A 275 27.04 -46.07 18.61
C SER A 275 27.84 -47.17 17.88
N VAL A 276 27.24 -47.92 16.95
CA VAL A 276 27.91 -48.97 16.18
C VAL A 276 28.88 -48.37 15.16
N GLU A 277 28.45 -47.32 14.45
CA GLU A 277 29.25 -46.66 13.42
C GLU A 277 30.19 -45.61 14.03
N LEU A 278 29.71 -44.85 15.02
CA LEU A 278 30.37 -43.66 15.57
C LEU A 278 31.26 -43.95 16.79
N THR A 279 31.01 -45.03 17.52
CA THR A 279 31.46 -45.23 18.92
C THR A 279 30.84 -44.22 19.88
N ASP A 280 31.14 -42.94 19.68
CA ASP A 280 30.60 -41.79 20.39
C ASP A 280 30.75 -40.53 19.53
N LEU A 281 30.12 -39.43 19.96
CA LEU A 281 30.40 -38.09 19.47
C LEU A 281 30.95 -37.20 20.59
N SER A 282 31.87 -36.32 20.25
CA SER A 282 32.35 -35.25 21.14
C SER A 282 32.14 -33.89 20.46
N PHE A 283 31.66 -32.92 21.21
CA PHE A 283 31.26 -31.59 20.77
C PHE A 283 32.20 -30.57 21.41
N VAL A 284 32.80 -29.73 20.59
CA VAL A 284 33.75 -28.71 21.02
C VAL A 284 33.27 -27.35 20.53
N ARG A 285 32.83 -26.52 21.47
CA ARG A 285 32.30 -25.19 21.21
C ARG A 285 33.34 -24.22 20.69
N ALA A 286 34.56 -24.27 21.22
CA ALA A 286 35.60 -23.30 20.86
C ALA A 286 35.98 -23.35 19.36
N THR A 287 35.69 -24.46 18.69
CA THR A 287 36.00 -24.69 17.28
C THR A 287 34.77 -25.11 16.46
N ASP A 288 33.57 -25.03 17.06
CA ASP A 288 32.31 -25.47 16.46
C ASP A 288 32.40 -26.88 15.83
N THR A 289 33.13 -27.78 16.50
CA THR A 289 33.52 -29.09 15.93
C THR A 289 32.80 -30.25 16.62
N ILE A 290 32.26 -31.16 15.82
CA ILE A 290 31.75 -32.46 16.22
C ILE A 290 32.76 -33.52 15.75
N THR A 291 33.25 -34.34 16.68
CA THR A 291 34.24 -35.39 16.43
C THR A 291 33.63 -36.75 16.68
N ALA A 292 33.73 -37.67 15.72
CA ALA A 292 33.35 -39.06 15.93
C ALA A 292 34.50 -39.88 16.53
N GLY A 293 34.18 -40.77 17.47
CA GLY A 293 35.15 -41.70 18.06
C GLY A 293 35.74 -42.67 17.03
N THR A 294 34.96 -43.07 16.03
CA THR A 294 35.42 -43.89 14.89
C THR A 294 35.91 -43.02 13.73
N VAL A 295 37.21 -43.10 13.42
CA VAL A 295 37.84 -42.40 12.30
C VAL A 295 37.17 -42.74 10.95
N GLY A 296 36.85 -41.71 10.17
CA GLY A 296 36.28 -41.85 8.83
C GLY A 296 34.77 -42.13 8.78
N SER A 297 34.11 -42.31 9.93
CA SER A 297 32.67 -42.60 10.01
C SER A 297 31.78 -41.47 9.46
N LEU A 298 32.30 -40.23 9.42
CA LEU A 298 31.59 -39.04 8.94
C LEU A 298 31.88 -38.72 7.46
N ALA A 299 32.72 -39.49 6.76
CA ALA A 299 33.19 -39.14 5.41
C ALA A 299 32.10 -39.04 4.33
N GLY A 300 30.92 -39.63 4.58
CA GLY A 300 29.78 -39.59 3.67
C GLY A 300 28.79 -38.47 3.96
N ILE A 301 29.26 -37.32 4.48
CA ILE A 301 28.46 -36.11 4.72
C ILE A 301 29.16 -34.95 4.00
N GLY A 302 28.48 -34.31 3.06
CA GLY A 302 29.02 -33.24 2.24
C GLY A 302 29.14 -31.91 2.97
N VAL A 303 30.02 -31.03 2.49
CA VAL A 303 30.04 -29.61 2.92
C VAL A 303 28.81 -28.91 2.36
N GLY A 304 28.14 -28.13 3.19
CA GLY A 304 26.87 -27.47 2.90
C GLY A 304 25.63 -28.34 3.16
N GLU A 305 25.80 -29.64 3.41
CA GLU A 305 24.69 -30.54 3.76
C GLU A 305 24.30 -30.39 5.23
N ALA A 306 23.02 -30.62 5.50
CA ALA A 306 22.46 -30.72 6.82
C ALA A 306 22.57 -32.15 7.37
N PHE A 307 22.66 -32.26 8.69
CA PHE A 307 22.48 -33.49 9.43
C PHE A 307 21.82 -33.19 10.78
N THR A 308 21.16 -34.19 11.36
CA THR A 308 20.49 -34.04 12.66
C THR A 308 21.20 -34.86 13.72
N ILE A 309 21.53 -34.23 14.84
CA ILE A 309 22.01 -34.87 16.06
C ILE A 309 20.84 -35.15 17.00
N GLY A 310 20.84 -36.35 17.57
CA GLY A 310 19.93 -36.76 18.63
C GLY A 310 20.66 -37.52 19.73
N GLY A 311 20.01 -37.70 20.89
CA GLY A 311 20.54 -38.53 21.98
C GLY A 311 21.60 -37.87 22.87
N THR A 312 21.85 -36.57 22.70
CA THR A 312 22.75 -35.75 23.54
C THR A 312 21.97 -34.96 24.59
N THR A 313 22.66 -34.32 25.53
CA THR A 313 22.00 -33.47 26.54
C THR A 313 21.70 -32.07 25.99
N SER A 314 22.63 -31.50 25.21
CA SER A 314 22.62 -30.06 24.88
C SER A 314 22.78 -29.77 23.39
N ASN A 315 23.17 -30.75 22.57
CA ASN A 315 23.49 -30.56 21.15
C ASN A 315 22.52 -31.31 20.21
N ASN A 316 21.29 -31.57 20.66
CA ASN A 316 20.27 -32.13 19.77
C ASN A 316 19.74 -31.02 18.86
N GLY A 317 19.76 -31.26 17.55
CA GLY A 317 19.40 -30.26 16.56
C GLY A 317 19.85 -30.65 15.16
N THR A 318 19.40 -29.90 14.16
CA THR A 318 19.91 -29.99 12.79
C THR A 318 21.01 -28.95 12.62
N TYR A 319 22.07 -29.28 11.89
CA TYR A 319 23.23 -28.42 11.70
C TYR A 319 23.67 -28.46 10.24
N THR A 320 24.24 -27.35 9.75
CA THR A 320 24.83 -27.29 8.40
C THR A 320 26.35 -27.46 8.45
N VAL A 321 26.92 -28.33 7.61
CA VAL A 321 28.36 -28.61 7.56
C VAL A 321 29.13 -27.48 6.89
N VAL A 322 30.13 -26.93 7.58
CA VAL A 322 31.12 -25.97 7.04
C VAL A 322 32.36 -26.68 6.51
N SER A 323 32.85 -27.69 7.23
CA SER A 323 33.97 -28.52 6.77
C SER A 323 33.88 -29.92 7.35
N ASN A 324 34.42 -30.90 6.62
CA ASN A 324 34.43 -32.30 7.04
C ASN A 324 35.71 -33.00 6.57
N ASP A 325 36.45 -33.62 7.49
CA ASP A 325 37.64 -34.44 7.16
C ASP A 325 37.37 -35.96 7.26
N GLY A 326 36.11 -36.34 7.51
CA GLY A 326 35.63 -37.70 7.71
C GLY A 326 35.61 -38.17 9.15
N THR A 327 36.25 -37.45 10.07
CA THR A 327 36.21 -37.71 11.52
C THR A 327 35.69 -36.51 12.30
N ASN A 328 36.03 -35.31 11.84
CA ASN A 328 35.63 -34.03 12.40
C ASN A 328 34.73 -33.31 11.40
N ILE A 329 33.58 -32.83 11.89
CA ILE A 329 32.70 -31.90 11.19
C ILE A 329 32.74 -30.57 11.92
N VAL A 330 32.95 -29.47 11.20
CA VAL A 330 32.70 -28.12 11.70
C VAL A 330 31.31 -27.70 11.25
N VAL A 331 30.46 -27.24 12.17
CA VAL A 331 29.10 -26.76 11.89
C VAL A 331 29.08 -25.24 11.66
N LYS A 332 27.98 -24.70 11.13
CA LYS A 332 27.84 -23.26 10.83
C LYS A 332 27.45 -22.49 12.10
N PRO A 333 28.36 -21.75 12.75
CA PRO A 333 27.98 -21.03 13.96
C PRO A 333 27.12 -19.80 13.66
N LYS A 334 26.28 -19.44 14.63
CA LYS A 334 25.67 -18.12 14.71
C LYS A 334 25.62 -17.67 16.16
N TYR A 335 26.53 -16.77 16.54
CA TYR A 335 26.56 -16.18 17.87
C TYR A 335 27.25 -14.81 17.82
N LEU A 336 27.02 -14.00 18.86
CA LEU A 336 27.74 -12.74 19.06
C LEU A 336 29.18 -13.01 19.51
N THR A 337 30.06 -12.05 19.27
CA THR A 337 31.36 -11.97 19.95
C THR A 337 31.22 -11.08 21.17
N ASP A 338 31.80 -11.49 22.30
CA ASP A 338 31.80 -10.69 23.52
C ASP A 338 32.41 -9.31 23.25
N GLU A 339 31.62 -8.26 23.46
CA GLU A 339 32.02 -6.87 23.19
C GLU A 339 31.33 -5.92 24.17
N GLY A 340 32.10 -5.04 24.80
CA GLY A 340 31.62 -4.14 25.84
C GLY A 340 31.47 -4.77 27.23
N GLY A 341 30.87 -4.03 28.15
CA GLY A 341 30.62 -4.45 29.53
C GLY A 341 29.99 -3.34 30.35
N VAL A 342 29.54 -3.63 31.57
CA VAL A 342 28.94 -2.61 32.44
C VAL A 342 29.94 -1.50 32.75
N GLY A 343 29.64 -0.27 32.32
CA GLY A 343 30.54 0.89 32.42
C GLY A 343 31.63 0.96 31.35
N THR A 344 31.61 0.04 30.38
CA THR A 344 32.45 0.00 29.18
C THR A 344 31.60 -0.44 27.98
N GLU A 345 30.39 0.10 27.87
CA GLU A 345 29.49 -0.13 26.75
C GLU A 345 30.16 0.30 25.43
N VAL A 346 29.65 -0.19 24.31
CA VAL A 346 30.17 0.13 22.97
C VAL A 346 29.12 0.80 22.08
N ASP A 347 29.61 1.50 21.06
CA ASP A 347 28.80 2.05 19.98
C ASP A 347 28.20 0.95 19.09
N GLY A 348 27.10 1.29 18.44
CA GLY A 348 26.39 0.42 17.52
C GLY A 348 25.03 1.00 17.14
N THR A 349 24.64 0.76 15.90
CA THR A 349 23.33 1.09 15.38
C THR A 349 22.56 -0.18 15.06
N LEU A 350 21.36 -0.30 15.63
CA LEU A 350 20.41 -1.37 15.34
C LEU A 350 19.35 -0.84 14.38
N THR A 351 19.15 -1.50 13.24
CA THR A 351 18.15 -1.12 12.25
C THR A 351 17.27 -2.28 11.81
N ALA A 352 15.96 -2.06 11.77
CA ALA A 352 15.02 -2.88 11.01
C ALA A 352 14.26 -1.98 10.03
N THR A 353 13.82 -2.54 8.93
CA THR A 353 13.18 -1.77 7.86
C THR A 353 11.98 -2.54 7.33
N SER A 354 10.80 -1.95 7.47
CA SER A 354 9.57 -2.51 6.93
C SER A 354 9.58 -2.48 5.40
N TYR A 355 8.91 -3.46 4.77
CA TYR A 355 8.69 -3.44 3.32
C TYR A 355 7.81 -2.26 2.90
N TYR A 356 6.93 -1.78 3.78
CA TYR A 356 6.02 -0.69 3.49
C TYR A 356 6.68 0.67 3.67
N LYS A 357 6.70 1.52 2.63
CA LYS A 357 7.31 2.87 2.66
C LYS A 357 6.29 4.02 2.63
N GLY A 358 5.00 3.69 2.48
CA GLY A 358 3.92 4.65 2.52
C GLY A 358 3.63 5.17 3.94
N ASP A 359 2.42 5.69 4.13
CA ASP A 359 1.91 6.08 5.46
C ASP A 359 0.53 5.48 5.74
N LYS A 360 0.04 5.61 6.98
CA LYS A 360 -1.26 5.08 7.40
C LYS A 360 -2.36 6.15 7.37
N THR A 361 -2.20 7.19 6.55
CA THR A 361 -3.16 8.30 6.49
C THR A 361 -4.38 7.89 5.68
N THR A 362 -5.53 7.84 6.33
CA THR A 362 -6.84 7.69 5.69
C THR A 362 -7.18 8.90 4.84
N ILE A 363 -7.57 8.66 3.58
CA ILE A 363 -8.07 9.71 2.69
C ILE A 363 -9.61 9.61 2.66
N SER A 364 -10.31 10.69 2.99
CA SER A 364 -11.77 10.73 2.82
C SER A 364 -12.14 11.32 1.48
N HIS A 365 -13.01 10.62 0.74
CA HIS A 365 -13.59 11.11 -0.50
C HIS A 365 -15.04 11.52 -0.29
N ARG A 366 -15.34 12.80 -0.56
CA ARG A 366 -16.71 13.33 -0.51
C ARG A 366 -17.36 13.10 -1.87
N VAL A 367 -18.35 12.20 -1.91
CA VAL A 367 -19.13 11.94 -3.12
C VAL A 367 -20.28 12.93 -3.30
N ASP A 368 -20.72 13.56 -2.20
CA ASP A 368 -21.71 14.63 -2.14
C ASP A 368 -21.51 15.44 -0.83
N ASP A 369 -22.40 16.38 -0.53
CA ASP A 369 -22.36 17.17 0.69
C ASP A 369 -22.58 16.30 1.95
N ASP A 370 -23.52 15.35 1.87
CA ASP A 370 -23.96 14.46 2.97
C ASP A 370 -23.41 13.02 2.88
N ARG A 371 -22.54 12.75 1.89
CA ARG A 371 -22.05 11.40 1.60
C ARG A 371 -20.55 11.42 1.32
N SER A 372 -19.84 10.54 2.01
CA SER A 372 -18.41 10.33 1.85
C SER A 372 -18.05 8.89 2.22
N PHE A 373 -16.93 8.42 1.71
CA PHE A 373 -16.31 7.17 2.16
C PHE A 373 -14.82 7.40 2.46
N SER A 374 -14.20 6.44 3.16
CA SER A 374 -12.77 6.45 3.46
C SER A 374 -12.05 5.49 2.52
N TYR A 375 -10.97 5.96 1.91
CA TYR A 375 -10.04 5.16 1.14
C TYR A 375 -8.80 4.90 1.98
N ASP A 376 -8.78 3.73 2.61
CA ASP A 376 -7.77 3.28 3.58
C ASP A 376 -6.82 2.22 3.01
N LEU A 377 -7.00 1.89 1.74
CA LEU A 377 -6.27 0.79 1.10
C LEU A 377 -4.81 1.19 0.88
N THR A 378 -3.92 0.42 1.51
CA THR A 378 -2.47 0.63 1.45
C THR A 378 -1.76 -0.70 1.35
N ALA A 379 -0.50 -0.71 0.90
CA ALA A 379 0.27 -1.95 0.74
C ALA A 379 0.59 -2.63 2.09
N ILE A 380 0.41 -1.94 3.23
CA ILE A 380 0.50 -2.52 4.57
C ILE A 380 -0.77 -3.28 5.00
N ASP A 381 -1.85 -3.27 4.21
CA ASP A 381 -3.10 -3.97 4.55
C ASP A 381 -2.81 -5.44 4.97
N PRO A 382 -3.45 -5.95 6.04
CA PRO A 382 -3.24 -7.33 6.48
C PRO A 382 -3.40 -8.38 5.40
N ALA A 383 -4.27 -8.18 4.41
CA ALA A 383 -4.44 -9.11 3.30
C ALA A 383 -3.11 -9.33 2.54
N PHE A 384 -2.46 -8.22 2.15
CA PHE A 384 -1.22 -8.27 1.37
C PHE A 384 -0.05 -8.71 2.21
N GLU A 385 0.04 -8.24 3.46
CA GLU A 385 1.13 -8.62 4.35
C GLU A 385 1.14 -10.12 4.63
N LYS A 386 -0.03 -10.73 4.88
CA LYS A 386 -0.14 -12.19 5.06
C LYS A 386 0.30 -12.96 3.83
N VAL A 387 -0.09 -12.50 2.63
CA VAL A 387 0.34 -13.08 1.36
C VAL A 387 1.86 -12.99 1.20
N ILE A 388 2.44 -11.81 1.40
CA ILE A 388 3.90 -11.59 1.32
C ILE A 388 4.62 -12.50 2.32
N ARG A 389 4.17 -12.51 3.58
CA ARG A 389 4.78 -13.30 4.65
C ARG A 389 4.71 -14.79 4.34
N ALA A 390 3.56 -15.30 3.91
CA ALA A 390 3.39 -16.71 3.56
C ALA A 390 4.37 -17.14 2.46
N ILE A 391 4.41 -16.39 1.35
CA ILE A 391 5.25 -16.77 0.21
C ILE A 391 6.74 -16.65 0.58
N SER A 392 7.10 -15.64 1.37
CA SER A 392 8.48 -15.42 1.85
C SER A 392 8.95 -16.52 2.80
N ILE A 393 8.08 -17.00 3.70
CA ILE A 393 8.36 -18.14 4.60
C ILE A 393 8.65 -19.42 3.80
N LEU A 394 8.02 -19.61 2.64
CA LEU A 394 8.31 -20.75 1.76
C LEU A 394 9.63 -20.59 1.02
N ALA A 395 9.91 -19.39 0.50
CA ALA A 395 11.08 -19.10 -0.33
C ALA A 395 12.42 -19.11 0.43
N GLN A 396 12.41 -18.95 1.75
CA GLN A 396 13.63 -18.91 2.56
C GLN A 396 14.34 -20.27 2.67
N GLY A 397 15.66 -20.21 2.89
CA GLY A 397 16.54 -21.35 3.09
C GLY A 397 16.83 -22.17 1.84
N ASP A 398 18.09 -22.55 1.71
CA ASP A 398 18.62 -23.34 0.59
C ASP A 398 18.33 -24.83 0.79
N PHE A 399 18.04 -25.55 -0.29
CA PHE A 399 17.87 -27.01 -0.25
C PHE A 399 19.07 -27.69 0.43
N GLY A 400 18.77 -28.63 1.31
CA GLY A 400 19.76 -29.45 1.99
C GLY A 400 20.55 -28.74 3.07
N THR A 401 20.27 -27.46 3.35
CA THR A 401 20.73 -26.76 4.56
C THR A 401 19.73 -26.94 5.69
N GLU A 402 20.12 -26.61 6.92
CA GLU A 402 19.23 -26.69 8.09
C GLU A 402 17.90 -25.94 7.89
N GLY A 403 17.95 -24.76 7.27
CA GLY A 403 16.77 -23.95 6.98
C GLY A 403 16.10 -24.28 5.65
N GLY A 404 16.56 -25.32 4.93
CA GLY A 404 15.98 -25.79 3.68
C GLY A 404 14.54 -26.30 3.84
N LEU A 405 13.73 -26.21 2.77
CA LEU A 405 12.33 -26.63 2.80
C LEU A 405 12.19 -28.14 3.00
N ASP A 406 13.16 -28.91 2.51
CA ASP A 406 13.29 -30.35 2.70
C ASP A 406 13.48 -30.75 4.18
N GLN A 407 14.10 -29.87 4.99
CA GLN A 407 14.26 -30.08 6.43
C GLN A 407 13.08 -29.52 7.25
N ASN A 408 12.27 -28.65 6.66
CA ASN A 408 11.22 -27.88 7.35
C ASN A 408 9.88 -28.00 6.61
N THR A 409 9.46 -29.24 6.34
CA THR A 409 8.31 -29.57 5.48
C THR A 409 6.97 -29.04 6.01
N THR A 410 6.86 -28.81 7.33
CA THR A 410 5.65 -28.24 7.95
C THR A 410 5.33 -26.84 7.45
N ARG A 411 6.33 -26.08 6.98
CA ARG A 411 6.13 -24.74 6.40
C ARG A 411 5.12 -24.74 5.27
N VAL A 412 5.04 -25.81 4.48
CA VAL A 412 4.04 -25.93 3.39
C VAL A 412 2.61 -25.81 3.94
N ASN A 413 2.33 -26.44 5.08
CA ASN A 413 1.01 -26.39 5.70
C ASN A 413 0.69 -24.99 6.24
N ASP A 414 1.66 -24.37 6.91
CA ASP A 414 1.50 -23.06 7.51
C ASP A 414 1.29 -21.98 6.43
N VAL A 415 2.06 -22.05 5.34
CA VAL A 415 1.95 -21.14 4.20
C VAL A 415 0.59 -21.28 3.52
N MET A 416 0.10 -22.51 3.30
CA MET A 416 -1.24 -22.71 2.76
C MET A 416 -2.33 -22.10 3.64
N ALA A 417 -2.23 -22.27 4.96
CA ALA A 417 -3.18 -21.68 5.90
C ALA A 417 -3.12 -20.14 5.87
N LEU A 418 -1.91 -19.57 5.84
CA LEU A 418 -1.74 -18.11 5.83
C LEU A 418 -2.20 -17.47 4.51
N LEU A 419 -2.00 -18.15 3.37
CA LEU A 419 -2.54 -17.73 2.07
C LEU A 419 -4.07 -17.73 2.07
N ASP A 420 -4.71 -18.77 2.62
CA ASP A 420 -6.17 -18.82 2.74
C ASP A 420 -6.70 -17.65 3.58
N ILE A 421 -6.03 -17.34 4.70
CA ILE A 421 -6.36 -16.20 5.57
C ILE A 421 -6.09 -14.83 4.91
N GLY A 422 -5.12 -14.75 4.00
CA GLY A 422 -4.85 -13.56 3.21
C GLY A 422 -5.88 -13.32 2.11
N LEU A 423 -6.39 -14.39 1.50
CA LEU A 423 -7.30 -14.32 0.36
C LEU A 423 -8.77 -14.23 0.77
N THR A 424 -9.22 -15.04 1.72
CA THR A 424 -10.65 -15.25 1.99
C THR A 424 -11.07 -14.82 3.40
N ALA A 425 -12.38 -14.56 3.57
CA ALA A 425 -12.93 -14.14 4.86
C ALA A 425 -13.27 -15.30 5.83
N THR A 426 -13.35 -16.54 5.32
CA THR A 426 -13.78 -17.69 6.12
C THR A 426 -12.63 -18.67 6.28
N VAL A 427 -11.98 -18.61 7.43
CA VAL A 427 -10.88 -19.51 7.77
C VAL A 427 -11.31 -20.42 8.90
N SER A 428 -11.09 -21.73 8.75
CA SER A 428 -11.36 -22.69 9.81
C SER A 428 -10.06 -23.04 10.54
N GLY A 429 -10.07 -22.97 11.87
CA GLY A 429 -8.94 -23.37 12.70
C GLY A 429 -8.18 -22.20 13.32
N THR A 430 -7.14 -22.53 14.09
CA THR A 430 -6.23 -21.55 14.68
C THR A 430 -5.09 -21.28 13.69
N PRO A 431 -4.78 -20.01 13.35
CA PRO A 431 -3.65 -19.72 12.47
C PRO A 431 -2.31 -20.22 13.06
N PRO A 432 -1.33 -20.60 12.21
CA PRO A 432 -0.09 -21.24 12.65
C PRO A 432 0.80 -20.34 13.50
N TYR A 433 0.71 -19.02 13.34
CA TYR A 433 1.60 -18.04 13.97
C TYR A 433 0.90 -17.09 14.95
N GLY A 434 -0.23 -17.53 15.51
CA GLY A 434 -0.99 -16.76 16.49
C GLY A 434 -2.17 -16.01 15.88
N THR A 435 -2.58 -14.90 16.48
CA THR A 435 -3.75 -14.15 16.02
C THR A 435 -3.40 -13.25 14.85
N GLU A 436 -4.18 -13.37 13.77
CA GLU A 436 -4.04 -12.58 12.56
C GLU A 436 -5.09 -11.45 12.50
N LEU A 437 -4.76 -10.34 11.83
CA LEU A 437 -5.72 -9.24 11.61
C LEU A 437 -6.76 -9.59 10.52
N THR A 438 -7.93 -8.96 10.60
CA THR A 438 -9.19 -9.39 9.95
C THR A 438 -9.37 -9.01 8.46
N SER A 439 -8.42 -8.34 7.82
CA SER A 439 -8.54 -7.99 6.38
C SER A 439 -8.10 -9.13 5.45
N ASN A 440 -8.72 -9.24 4.27
CA ASN A 440 -8.41 -10.23 3.23
C ASN A 440 -8.74 -9.67 1.83
N VAL A 441 -8.19 -10.27 0.78
CA VAL A 441 -8.31 -9.78 -0.60
C VAL A 441 -9.76 -9.72 -1.07
N GLU A 442 -10.59 -10.72 -0.77
CA GLU A 442 -12.02 -10.70 -1.10
C GLU A 442 -12.76 -9.54 -0.43
N GLN A 443 -12.41 -9.20 0.83
CA GLN A 443 -13.01 -8.07 1.54
C GLN A 443 -12.62 -6.74 0.87
N ILE A 444 -11.35 -6.56 0.53
CA ILE A 444 -10.86 -5.37 -0.18
C ILE A 444 -11.61 -5.18 -1.50
N GLN A 445 -11.77 -6.24 -2.30
CA GLN A 445 -12.50 -6.16 -3.57
C GLN A 445 -13.97 -5.77 -3.37
N ARG A 446 -14.63 -6.32 -2.34
CA ARG A 446 -16.00 -5.93 -2.01
C ARG A 446 -16.10 -4.45 -1.62
N ASP A 447 -15.19 -3.97 -0.79
CA ASP A 447 -15.20 -2.58 -0.33
C ASP A 447 -14.98 -1.62 -1.50
N LEU A 448 -14.00 -1.90 -2.37
CA LEU A 448 -13.78 -1.12 -3.60
C LEU A 448 -15.03 -1.13 -4.51
N ALA A 449 -15.68 -2.28 -4.68
CA ALA A 449 -16.88 -2.37 -5.50
C ALA A 449 -18.05 -1.56 -4.91
N PHE A 450 -18.23 -1.56 -3.58
CA PHE A 450 -19.25 -0.74 -2.93
C PHE A 450 -18.98 0.76 -3.08
N ASP A 451 -17.72 1.19 -2.94
CA ASP A 451 -17.33 2.59 -3.12
C ASP A 451 -17.61 3.08 -4.55
N ARG A 452 -17.32 2.24 -5.56
CA ARG A 452 -17.65 2.53 -6.96
C ARG A 452 -19.15 2.60 -7.21
N VAL A 453 -19.94 1.70 -6.62
CA VAL A 453 -21.42 1.75 -6.72
C VAL A 453 -21.96 3.04 -6.11
N LEU A 454 -21.41 3.46 -4.96
CA LEU A 454 -21.79 4.72 -4.33
C LEU A 454 -21.46 5.92 -5.22
N ILE A 455 -20.25 5.97 -5.80
CA ILE A 455 -19.87 7.02 -6.75
C ILE A 455 -20.83 7.07 -7.94
N ASN A 456 -21.09 5.93 -8.57
CA ASN A 456 -21.96 5.86 -9.75
C ASN A 456 -23.37 6.34 -9.43
N GLN A 457 -23.95 5.90 -8.31
CA GLN A 457 -25.27 6.32 -7.87
C GLN A 457 -25.34 7.83 -7.61
N MET A 458 -24.31 8.41 -6.95
CA MET A 458 -24.27 9.84 -6.69
C MET A 458 -24.07 10.65 -7.97
N ASN A 459 -23.19 10.22 -8.86
CA ASN A 459 -22.96 10.87 -10.15
C ASN A 459 -24.22 10.88 -11.02
N ASP A 460 -24.97 9.78 -11.08
CA ASP A 460 -26.23 9.72 -11.81
C ASP A 460 -27.25 10.71 -11.24
N SER A 461 -27.35 10.79 -9.91
CA SER A 461 -28.22 11.75 -9.23
C SER A 461 -27.80 13.20 -9.51
N HIS A 462 -26.51 13.49 -9.44
CA HIS A 462 -25.96 14.82 -9.73
C HIS A 462 -26.19 15.22 -11.18
N LYS A 463 -25.95 14.31 -12.14
CA LYS A 463 -26.18 14.56 -13.58
C LYS A 463 -27.65 14.84 -13.88
N GLN A 464 -28.59 14.16 -13.23
CA GLN A 464 -30.02 14.45 -13.35
C GLN A 464 -30.38 15.83 -12.82
N LEU A 465 -29.84 16.20 -11.65
CA LEU A 465 -30.12 17.50 -11.03
C LEU A 465 -29.47 18.65 -11.79
N ILE A 466 -28.25 18.47 -12.31
CA ILE A 466 -27.59 19.40 -13.24
C ILE A 466 -28.48 19.62 -14.46
N GLY A 467 -28.95 18.56 -15.11
CA GLY A 467 -29.83 18.70 -16.28
C GLY A 467 -31.14 19.43 -15.99
N PHE A 468 -31.70 19.24 -14.79
CA PHE A 468 -32.86 19.99 -14.32
C PHE A 468 -32.54 21.48 -14.12
N PHE A 469 -31.44 21.79 -13.45
CA PHE A 469 -30.99 23.16 -13.22
C PHE A 469 -30.57 23.89 -14.50
N GLU A 470 -29.92 23.22 -15.44
CA GLU A 470 -29.59 23.77 -16.76
C GLU A 470 -30.85 24.12 -17.55
N ALA A 471 -31.90 23.30 -17.47
CA ALA A 471 -33.19 23.61 -18.08
C ALA A 471 -33.88 24.81 -17.41
N GLU A 472 -33.85 24.90 -16.08
CA GLU A 472 -34.44 26.02 -15.34
C GLU A 472 -33.68 27.35 -15.56
N ILE A 473 -32.34 27.29 -15.63
CA ILE A 473 -31.49 28.42 -16.04
C ILE A 473 -31.87 28.83 -17.46
N ALA A 474 -31.98 27.89 -18.40
CA ALA A 474 -32.35 28.19 -19.78
C ALA A 474 -33.74 28.86 -19.87
N ASP A 475 -34.75 28.35 -19.16
CA ASP A 475 -36.09 28.93 -19.15
C ASP A 475 -36.13 30.33 -18.52
N THR A 476 -35.29 30.57 -17.51
CA THR A 476 -35.17 31.85 -16.81
C THR A 476 -34.41 32.87 -17.66
N GLU A 477 -33.31 32.47 -18.29
CA GLU A 477 -32.39 33.38 -18.97
C GLU A 477 -32.67 33.55 -20.46
N ASN A 478 -33.18 32.54 -21.17
CA ASN A 478 -33.27 32.59 -22.63
C ASN A 478 -34.56 33.26 -23.10
N ILE A 479 -34.49 33.97 -24.23
CA ILE A 479 -35.69 34.50 -24.88
C ILE A 479 -36.45 33.42 -25.67
N ASP A 480 -37.76 33.59 -25.81
CA ASP A 480 -38.50 32.97 -26.92
C ASP A 480 -38.11 33.69 -28.22
N ARG A 481 -37.26 33.07 -29.03
CA ARG A 481 -36.78 33.66 -30.27
C ARG A 481 -37.91 34.02 -31.24
N LEU A 482 -38.97 33.22 -31.29
CA LEU A 482 -40.08 33.47 -32.22
C LEU A 482 -40.82 34.75 -31.82
N GLU A 483 -41.11 34.89 -30.53
CA GLU A 483 -41.75 36.09 -30.00
C GLU A 483 -40.84 37.33 -30.13
N ALA A 484 -39.56 37.20 -29.78
CA ALA A 484 -38.60 38.30 -29.86
C ALA A 484 -38.40 38.81 -31.29
N VAL A 485 -38.28 37.91 -32.27
CA VAL A 485 -38.16 38.28 -33.69
C VAL A 485 -39.45 38.90 -34.21
N SER A 486 -40.62 38.38 -33.82
CA SER A 486 -41.91 38.98 -34.20
C SER A 486 -42.02 40.41 -33.69
N ARG A 487 -41.71 40.65 -32.41
CA ARG A 487 -41.72 41.98 -31.81
C ARG A 487 -40.70 42.92 -32.45
N LEU A 488 -39.51 42.41 -32.80
CA LEU A 488 -38.46 43.19 -33.46
C LEU A 488 -38.91 43.66 -34.85
N LEU A 489 -39.57 42.79 -35.62
CA LEU A 489 -40.14 43.14 -36.93
C LEU A 489 -41.28 44.15 -36.80
N ASP A 490 -42.15 44.00 -35.81
CA ASP A 490 -43.25 44.93 -35.55
C ASP A 490 -42.73 46.31 -35.14
N ASP A 491 -41.75 46.39 -34.22
CA ASP A 491 -41.14 47.65 -33.80
C ASP A 491 -40.33 48.31 -34.93
N SER A 492 -39.68 47.53 -35.81
CA SER A 492 -39.04 48.05 -37.02
C SER A 492 -40.04 48.70 -37.98
N GLN A 493 -41.17 48.04 -38.24
CA GLN A 493 -42.24 48.59 -39.08
C GLN A 493 -42.88 49.84 -38.44
N ALA A 494 -43.11 49.81 -37.13
CA ALA A 494 -43.64 50.95 -36.37
C ALA A 494 -42.69 52.15 -36.39
N LEU A 495 -41.38 51.92 -36.32
CA LEU A 495 -40.35 52.94 -36.42
C LEU A 495 -40.34 53.59 -37.82
N GLU A 496 -40.39 52.78 -38.88
CA GLU A 496 -40.48 53.26 -40.26
C GLU A 496 -41.73 54.13 -40.49
N ALA A 497 -42.90 53.65 -40.02
CA ALA A 497 -44.15 54.41 -40.09
C ALA A 497 -44.08 55.72 -39.29
N SER A 498 -43.45 55.71 -38.11
CA SER A 498 -43.26 56.91 -37.26
C SER A 498 -42.36 57.94 -37.93
N TYR A 499 -41.30 57.52 -38.63
CA TYR A 499 -40.47 58.43 -39.42
C TYR A 499 -41.21 59.03 -40.61
N GLN A 500 -42.02 58.24 -41.31
CA GLN A 500 -42.86 58.74 -42.40
C GLN A 500 -43.89 59.77 -41.89
N ALA A 501 -44.49 59.53 -40.72
CA ALA A 501 -45.40 60.47 -40.07
C ALA A 501 -44.69 61.77 -39.63
N LEU A 502 -43.50 61.66 -39.04
CA LEU A 502 -42.67 62.82 -38.66
C LEU A 502 -42.30 63.66 -39.88
N ALA A 503 -41.88 63.01 -40.98
CA ALA A 503 -41.55 63.67 -42.23
C ALA A 503 -42.77 64.41 -42.82
N ARG A 504 -43.96 63.84 -42.71
CA ARG A 504 -45.23 64.45 -43.14
C ARG A 504 -45.67 65.62 -42.26
N ILE A 505 -45.44 65.57 -40.95
CA ILE A 505 -45.69 66.70 -40.03
C ILE A 505 -44.69 67.82 -40.30
N ARG A 506 -43.41 67.50 -40.54
CA ARG A 506 -42.38 68.49 -40.93
C ARG A 506 -42.68 69.15 -42.27
N SER A 507 -43.22 68.41 -43.26
CA SER A 507 -43.60 68.97 -44.57
C SER A 507 -44.87 69.84 -44.51
N LEU A 508 -45.74 69.63 -43.52
CA LEU A 508 -46.89 70.49 -43.21
C LEU A 508 -46.51 71.72 -42.36
N SER A 509 -45.31 71.78 -41.80
CA SER A 509 -44.84 72.97 -41.08
C SER A 509 -44.67 74.14 -42.06
N LEU A 510 -45.11 75.32 -41.62
CA LEU A 510 -45.31 76.54 -42.41
C LEU A 510 -44.09 77.05 -43.23
N HIS A 511 -42.92 76.44 -43.09
CA HIS A 511 -41.69 76.84 -43.80
C HIS A 511 -41.73 76.50 -45.31
N ASN A 512 -42.50 75.49 -45.72
CA ASN A 512 -42.67 75.14 -47.15
C ASN A 512 -43.85 75.86 -47.83
N PHE A 513 -44.68 76.60 -47.08
CA PHE A 513 -45.87 77.28 -47.61
C PHE A 513 -45.72 78.82 -47.71
N LEU A 514 -44.52 79.36 -47.46
CA LEU A 514 -44.20 80.74 -47.82
C LEU A 514 -43.41 80.74 -49.13
N PRO A 515 -44.01 81.20 -50.25
CA PRO A 515 -43.21 81.52 -51.43
C PRO A 515 -42.26 82.68 -51.08
N ILE A 516 -41.02 82.61 -51.56
CA ILE A 516 -40.11 83.76 -51.61
C ILE A 516 -40.73 84.87 -52.47
#